data_AF-A0A7S0ZNQ6-F1
#
_entry.id   AF-A0A7S0ZNQ6-F1
#
_cell.length_a   1.000
_cell.length_b   1.000
_cell.length_c   1.000
_cell.angle_alpha   90.00
_cell.angle_beta   90.00
_cell.angle_gamma   90.00
#
_symmetry.space_group_name_H-M   'P 1'
#
loop_
_entity.id
_entity.type
_entity.pdbx_description
1 polymer ?
#
loop_
_entity_poly.entity_id
_entity_poly.type
_entity_poly.pdbx_seq_one_letter_code
_entity_poly.pdbx_strand_id
1 'polypeptide(L)'
;LGHLSLVITKELFLSNADTLFTILVGLLAKQGTMLPPLPLVRGLCFFMQAAIGVDPEILTLENNLTTLFAHIFSWIVAPGSVQNAADSQAQAEILRCFDVLASAFSPAVLSFLLGKLRGVRDDRLGALFVLRNLINSSWQ
;
A
#
# COMPACT_ATOMS: atom_id res chain seq x y z
N LEU A 1 -13.25 -8.95 -6.01
CA LEU A 1 -14.01 -8.08 -6.95
C LEU A 1 -14.91 -7.05 -6.25
N GLY A 2 -15.41 -7.29 -5.03
CA GLY A 2 -15.91 -6.24 -4.11
C GLY A 2 -17.00 -5.30 -4.67
N HIS A 3 -17.28 -4.18 -4.01
CA HIS A 3 -18.26 -3.18 -4.49
C HIS A 3 -17.94 -2.57 -5.87
N LEU A 4 -16.71 -2.74 -6.38
CA LEU A 4 -16.31 -2.31 -7.71
C LEU A 4 -16.91 -3.17 -8.84
N SER A 5 -17.30 -4.43 -8.54
CA SER A 5 -17.92 -5.31 -9.53
C SER A 5 -19.37 -4.97 -9.86
N LEU A 6 -19.98 -4.01 -9.15
CA LEU A 6 -21.33 -3.51 -9.45
C LEU A 6 -21.35 -2.44 -10.54
N VAL A 7 -20.20 -1.84 -10.87
CA VAL A 7 -20.10 -0.70 -11.80
C VAL A 7 -19.13 -0.96 -12.95
N ILE A 8 -18.10 -1.80 -12.74
CA ILE A 8 -17.07 -2.07 -13.75
C ILE A 8 -16.97 -3.58 -13.95
N THR A 9 -17.17 -4.03 -15.19
CA THR A 9 -16.94 -5.43 -15.57
C THR A 9 -15.45 -5.77 -15.44
N LYS A 10 -15.15 -7.02 -15.07
CA LYS A 10 -13.77 -7.50 -14.90
C LYS A 10 -12.89 -7.22 -16.13
N GLU A 11 -13.48 -7.33 -17.32
CA GLU A 11 -12.82 -7.06 -18.61
C GLU A 11 -12.49 -5.58 -18.81
N LEU A 12 -13.39 -4.67 -18.43
CA LEU A 12 -13.15 -3.22 -18.55
C LEU A 12 -12.12 -2.74 -17.53
N PHE A 13 -12.11 -3.32 -16.32
CA PHE A 13 -11.09 -3.04 -15.31
C PHE A 13 -9.71 -3.46 -15.83
N LEU A 14 -9.60 -4.68 -16.38
CA LEU A 14 -8.36 -5.21 -16.94
C LEU A 14 -7.83 -4.36 -18.09
N SER A 15 -8.69 -3.99 -19.03
CA SER A 15 -8.31 -3.16 -20.19
C SER A 15 -7.77 -1.77 -19.78
N ASN A 16 -8.03 -1.32 -18.55
CA ASN A 16 -7.61 -0.01 -18.06
C ASN A 16 -6.71 -0.11 -16.82
N ALA A 17 -6.36 -1.31 -16.35
CA ALA A 17 -5.70 -1.50 -15.06
C ALA A 17 -4.35 -0.80 -15.00
N ASP A 18 -3.57 -0.88 -16.09
CA ASP A 18 -2.28 -0.20 -16.21
C ASP A 18 -2.42 1.32 -16.15
N THR A 19 -3.40 1.86 -16.87
CA THR A 19 -3.66 3.31 -16.87
C THR A 19 -4.14 3.79 -15.50
N LEU A 20 -5.03 3.02 -14.86
CA LEU A 20 -5.51 3.30 -13.51
C LEU A 20 -4.37 3.22 -12.49
N PHE A 21 -3.47 2.26 -12.64
CA PHE A 21 -2.32 2.10 -11.76
C PHE A 21 -1.35 3.27 -11.91
N THR A 22 -1.05 3.71 -13.13
CA THR A 22 -0.21 4.88 -13.41
C THR A 22 -0.82 6.16 -12.83
N ILE A 23 -2.14 6.37 -13.01
CA ILE A 23 -2.85 7.50 -12.41
C ILE A 23 -2.77 7.44 -10.89
N LEU A 24 -2.94 6.25 -10.31
CA LEU A 24 -2.90 6.03 -8.87
C LEU A 24 -1.51 6.33 -8.31
N VAL A 25 -0.43 5.83 -8.91
CA VAL A 25 0.95 6.18 -8.53
C VAL A 25 1.19 7.68 -8.67
N GLY A 26 0.67 8.32 -9.73
CA GLY A 26 0.73 9.77 -9.91
C GLY A 26 -0.02 10.55 -8.82
N LEU A 27 -1.16 10.05 -8.35
CA LEU A 27 -1.89 10.63 -7.22
C LEU A 27 -1.12 10.47 -5.91
N LEU A 28 -0.49 9.31 -5.68
CA LEU A 28 0.36 9.07 -4.52
C LEU A 28 1.54 10.05 -4.48
N ALA A 29 2.17 10.31 -5.62
CA ALA A 29 3.26 11.28 -5.72
C ALA A 29 2.82 12.71 -5.35
N LYS A 30 1.57 13.08 -5.65
CA LYS A 30 1.01 14.40 -5.30
C LYS A 30 0.62 14.52 -3.83
N GLN A 31 0.26 13.42 -3.18
CA GLN A 31 -0.15 13.42 -1.77
C GLN A 31 1.01 13.78 -0.83
N GLY A 32 2.25 13.53 -1.25
CA GLY A 32 3.44 13.81 -0.46
C GLY A 32 3.53 12.94 0.80
N THR A 33 4.19 13.47 1.84
CA THR A 33 4.48 12.75 3.09
C THR A 33 3.43 12.97 4.18
N MET A 34 2.38 13.76 3.93
CA MET A 34 1.31 13.96 4.89
C MET A 34 0.41 12.72 4.96
N LEU A 35 -0.12 12.41 6.15
CA LEU A 35 -1.04 11.30 6.34
C LEU A 35 -2.23 11.45 5.37
N PRO A 36 -2.46 10.48 4.48
CA PRO A 36 -3.54 10.54 3.51
C PRO A 36 -4.93 10.42 4.18
N PRO A 37 -5.97 11.02 3.58
CA PRO A 37 -7.34 10.78 4.01
C PRO A 37 -7.69 9.29 3.95
N LEU A 38 -8.37 8.78 4.98
CA LEU A 38 -8.77 7.37 5.07
C LEU A 38 -9.46 6.81 3.80
N PRO A 39 -10.38 7.54 3.12
CA PRO A 39 -10.99 7.03 1.89
C PRO A 39 -9.98 6.76 0.77
N LEU A 40 -8.90 7.55 0.68
CA LEU A 40 -7.85 7.38 -0.31
C LEU A 40 -7.07 6.09 -0.05
N VAL A 41 -6.67 5.85 1.21
CA VAL A 41 -5.96 4.62 1.59
C VAL A 41 -6.82 3.39 1.38
N ARG A 42 -8.11 3.45 1.73
CA ARG A 42 -9.07 2.36 1.49
C ARG A 42 -9.21 2.07 0.02
N GLY A 43 -9.38 3.10 -0.81
CA GLY A 43 -9.46 2.97 -2.26
C GLY A 43 -8.22 2.30 -2.85
N LEU A 44 -7.03 2.76 -2.42
CA LEU A 44 -5.76 2.15 -2.79
C LEU A 44 -5.69 0.67 -2.41
N CYS A 45 -6.05 0.34 -1.17
CA CYS A 45 -5.96 -1.01 -0.65
C CYS A 45 -6.94 -1.97 -1.35
N PHE A 46 -8.16 -1.52 -1.63
CA PHE A 46 -9.11 -2.29 -2.44
C PHE A 46 -8.67 -2.44 -3.89
N PHE A 47 -8.08 -1.39 -4.49
CA PHE A 47 -7.52 -1.47 -5.83
C PHE A 47 -6.42 -2.53 -5.90
N MET A 48 -5.44 -2.49 -4.99
CA MET A 48 -4.36 -3.48 -4.95
C MET A 48 -4.89 -4.89 -4.75
N GLN A 49 -5.85 -5.08 -3.83
CA GLN A 49 -6.47 -6.38 -3.58
C GLN A 49 -7.23 -6.90 -4.80
N ALA A 50 -7.92 -6.02 -5.54
CA ALA A 50 -8.59 -6.37 -6.78
C ALA A 50 -7.58 -6.69 -7.90
N ALA A 51 -6.52 -5.89 -8.06
CA ALA A 51 -5.47 -6.11 -9.03
C ALA A 51 -4.78 -7.47 -8.80
N ILE A 52 -4.30 -7.72 -7.58
CA ILE A 52 -3.67 -9.00 -7.17
C ILE A 52 -4.60 -10.19 -7.40
N GLY A 53 -5.89 -10.05 -7.04
CA GLY A 53 -6.86 -11.13 -7.21
C GLY A 53 -7.20 -11.44 -8.66
N VAL A 54 -6.81 -10.59 -9.61
CA VAL A 54 -7.02 -10.81 -11.04
C VAL A 54 -5.69 -11.21 -11.70
N ASP A 55 -4.68 -10.35 -11.58
CA ASP A 55 -3.34 -10.57 -12.10
C ASP A 55 -2.33 -9.74 -11.28
N PRO A 56 -1.44 -10.38 -10.50
CA PRO A 56 -0.42 -9.68 -9.74
C PRO A 56 0.61 -8.95 -10.62
N GLU A 57 0.80 -9.35 -11.89
CA GLU A 57 1.80 -8.73 -12.76
C GLU A 57 1.52 -7.25 -13.05
N ILE A 58 0.25 -6.83 -13.00
CA ILE A 58 -0.21 -5.43 -13.14
C ILE A 58 0.55 -4.50 -12.18
N LEU A 59 0.81 -4.94 -10.95
CA LEU A 59 1.48 -4.11 -9.95
C LEU A 59 3.01 -4.09 -10.12
N THR A 60 3.57 -5.02 -10.88
CA THR A 60 5.01 -5.14 -11.13
C THR A 60 5.49 -4.39 -12.36
N LEU A 61 4.56 -3.83 -13.15
CA LEU A 61 4.85 -3.08 -14.36
C LEU A 61 5.77 -1.88 -14.06
N GLU A 62 6.78 -1.66 -14.90
CA GLU A 62 7.61 -0.43 -14.93
C GLU A 62 8.27 -0.01 -13.58
N ASN A 63 8.64 -0.95 -12.71
CA ASN A 63 9.17 -0.67 -11.36
C ASN A 63 8.20 0.07 -10.42
N ASN A 64 6.92 0.17 -10.78
CA ASN A 64 5.92 0.87 -9.99
C ASN A 64 5.71 0.24 -8.61
N LEU A 65 5.97 -1.05 -8.43
CA LEU A 65 5.88 -1.74 -7.13
C LEU A 65 6.81 -1.11 -6.07
N THR A 66 8.05 -0.80 -6.45
CA THR A 66 9.03 -0.19 -5.52
C THR A 66 8.62 1.23 -5.18
N THR A 67 8.12 1.98 -6.17
CA THR A 67 7.57 3.33 -5.98
C THR A 67 6.37 3.30 -5.04
N LEU A 68 5.47 2.32 -5.21
CA LEU A 68 4.31 2.10 -4.35
C LEU A 68 4.73 1.82 -2.92
N PHE A 69 5.70 0.91 -2.69
CA PHE A 69 6.25 0.65 -1.36
C PHE A 69 6.81 1.92 -0.73
N ALA A 70 7.58 2.71 -1.48
CA ALA A 70 8.18 3.94 -0.97
C ALA A 70 7.13 4.97 -0.55
N HIS A 71 6.07 5.17 -1.35
CA HIS A 71 5.00 6.13 -1.03
C HIS A 71 4.18 5.68 0.18
N ILE A 72 3.72 4.43 0.21
CA ILE A 72 2.94 3.90 1.34
C ILE A 72 3.78 3.93 2.61
N PHE A 73 5.06 3.58 2.53
CA PHE A 73 5.98 3.62 3.67
C PHE A 73 6.21 5.05 4.17
N SER A 74 6.26 6.04 3.28
CA SER A 74 6.44 7.44 3.67
C SER A 74 5.32 7.94 4.59
N TRP A 75 4.11 7.40 4.46
CA TRP A 75 2.98 7.72 5.33
C TRP A 75 3.07 7.05 6.72
N ILE A 76 3.76 5.92 6.83
CA ILE A 76 4.05 5.29 8.13
C ILE A 76 5.06 6.15 8.91
N VAL A 77 6.09 6.63 8.23
CA VAL A 77 7.20 7.40 8.83
C VAL A 77 6.83 8.89 8.99
N ALA A 78 5.68 9.31 8.48
CA ALA A 78 5.23 10.69 8.52
C ALA A 78 5.20 11.27 9.95
N PRO A 79 5.77 12.47 10.19
CA PRO A 79 5.73 13.10 11.50
C PRO A 79 4.29 13.48 11.86
N GLY A 80 3.85 13.07 13.06
CA GLY A 80 2.48 13.36 13.56
C GLY A 80 1.44 12.28 13.28
N SER A 81 1.86 11.04 12.97
CA SER A 81 1.00 9.97 12.46
C SER A 81 -0.07 9.42 13.43
N VAL A 82 -0.13 9.87 14.68
CA VAL A 82 -1.21 9.55 15.61
C VAL A 82 -1.51 10.77 16.48
N GLN A 83 -2.40 11.65 16.02
CA GLN A 83 -2.93 12.75 16.86
C GLN A 83 -4.37 12.50 17.25
N ASN A 84 -5.18 11.87 16.38
CA ASN A 84 -6.60 11.61 16.62
C ASN A 84 -7.06 10.20 16.17
N ALA A 85 -8.29 9.82 16.55
CA ALA A 85 -8.89 8.53 16.19
C ALA A 85 -8.97 8.31 14.66
N ALA A 86 -9.22 9.36 13.88
CA ALA A 86 -9.22 9.27 12.42
C ALA A 86 -7.83 8.91 11.85
N ASP A 87 -6.77 9.47 12.44
CA ASP A 87 -5.38 9.19 12.05
C ASP A 87 -5.01 7.73 12.36
N SER A 88 -5.49 7.23 13.50
CA SER A 88 -5.29 5.81 13.87
C SER A 88 -5.96 4.84 12.90
N GLN A 89 -7.14 5.20 12.35
CA GLN A 89 -7.82 4.39 11.34
C GLN A 89 -7.09 4.45 9.99
N ALA A 90 -6.59 5.63 9.61
CA ALA A 90 -5.79 5.77 8.40
C ALA A 90 -4.50 4.94 8.50
N GLN A 91 -3.79 4.99 9.63
CA GLN A 91 -2.62 4.15 9.87
C GLN A 91 -2.92 2.65 9.80
N ALA A 92 -4.02 2.20 10.42
CA ALA A 92 -4.42 0.79 10.35
C ALA A 92 -4.68 0.34 8.91
N GLU A 93 -5.30 1.20 8.09
CA GLU A 93 -5.52 0.91 6.68
C GLU A 93 -4.21 0.90 5.87
N ILE A 94 -3.25 1.78 6.19
CA ILE A 94 -1.91 1.78 5.57
C ILE A 94 -1.17 0.47 5.90
N LEU A 95 -1.30 -0.04 7.12
CA LEU A 95 -0.75 -1.35 7.48
C LEU A 95 -1.42 -2.47 6.68
N ARG A 96 -2.75 -2.40 6.50
CA ARG A 96 -3.48 -3.35 5.66
C ARG A 96 -3.00 -3.33 4.20
N CYS A 97 -2.60 -2.18 3.67
CA CYS A 97 -1.95 -2.10 2.36
C CYS A 97 -0.70 -2.98 2.29
N PHE A 98 0.13 -2.96 3.33
CA PHE A 98 1.30 -3.84 3.42
C PHE A 98 0.92 -5.31 3.56
N ASP A 99 -0.14 -5.66 4.29
CA ASP A 99 -0.63 -7.05 4.37
C ASP A 99 -1.07 -7.56 2.99
N VAL A 100 -1.84 -6.75 2.25
CA VAL A 100 -2.27 -7.08 0.88
C VAL A 100 -1.07 -7.26 -0.05
N LEU A 101 -0.09 -6.35 0.01
CA LEU A 101 1.12 -6.46 -0.80
C LEU A 101 1.98 -7.68 -0.41
N ALA A 102 2.10 -7.99 0.88
CA ALA A 102 2.84 -9.13 1.36
C ALA A 102 2.21 -10.47 0.93
N SER A 103 0.88 -10.52 0.80
CA SER A 103 0.18 -11.73 0.33
C SER A 103 0.56 -12.17 -1.09
N ALA A 104 0.97 -11.22 -1.95
CA ALA A 104 1.37 -11.49 -3.33
C ALA A 104 2.88 -11.34 -3.58
N PHE A 105 3.54 -10.43 -2.85
CA PHE A 105 4.93 -10.03 -3.07
C PHE A 105 5.77 -10.10 -1.80
N SER A 106 5.55 -11.12 -0.96
CA SER A 106 6.27 -11.30 0.32
C SER A 106 7.79 -11.09 0.22
N PRO A 107 8.52 -11.71 -0.74
CA PRO A 107 9.97 -11.50 -0.86
C PRO A 107 10.35 -10.05 -1.14
N ALA A 108 9.57 -9.34 -1.98
CA ALA A 108 9.84 -7.96 -2.35
C ALA A 108 9.55 -7.01 -1.17
N VAL A 109 8.45 -7.23 -0.45
CA VAL A 109 8.09 -6.47 0.76
C VAL A 109 9.15 -6.66 1.84
N LEU A 110 9.58 -7.90 2.10
CA LEU A 110 10.64 -8.19 3.08
C LEU A 110 11.97 -7.54 2.69
N SER A 111 12.39 -7.67 1.42
CA SER A 111 13.61 -7.03 0.92
C SER A 111 13.58 -5.51 1.11
N PHE A 112 12.45 -4.87 0.78
CA PHE A 112 12.24 -3.44 0.99
C PHE A 112 12.37 -3.05 2.47
N LEU A 113 11.66 -3.74 3.37
CA LEU A 113 11.67 -3.45 4.81
C LEU A 113 13.05 -3.68 5.44
N LEU A 114 13.76 -4.74 5.04
CA LEU A 114 15.14 -5.00 5.46
C LEU A 114 16.10 -3.89 5.00
N GLY A 115 15.88 -3.34 3.80
CA GLY A 115 16.58 -2.14 3.33
C GLY A 115 16.34 -0.93 4.24
N LYS A 116 15.09 -0.70 4.65
CA LYS A 116 14.71 0.40 5.56
C LYS A 116 15.29 0.26 6.97
N LEU A 117 15.48 -0.97 7.47
CA LEU A 117 16.15 -1.21 8.75
C LEU A 117 17.62 -0.75 8.78
N ARG A 118 18.26 -0.58 7.62
CA ARG A 118 19.63 -0.05 7.52
C ARG A 118 19.68 1.48 7.42
N GLY A 119 18.52 2.13 7.37
CA GLY A 119 18.38 3.58 7.17
C GLY A 119 18.49 4.42 8.45
N VAL A 120 17.89 5.61 8.40
CA VAL A 120 17.79 6.52 9.54
C VAL A 120 16.85 5.97 10.62
N ARG A 121 16.83 6.61 11.80
CA ARG A 121 16.03 6.14 12.96
C ARG A 121 14.55 5.96 12.62
N ASP A 122 13.96 6.89 11.89
CA ASP A 122 12.52 6.89 11.64
C ASP A 122 12.13 5.80 10.63
N ASP A 123 12.97 5.56 9.60
CA ASP A 123 12.86 4.42 8.69
C ASP A 123 12.97 3.09 9.45
N ARG A 124 13.90 2.98 10.42
CA ARG A 124 14.04 1.80 11.27
C ARG A 124 12.79 1.53 12.08
N LEU A 125 12.26 2.54 12.75
CA LEU A 125 11.05 2.43 13.57
C LEU A 125 9.83 2.09 12.70
N GLY A 126 9.66 2.74 11.56
CA GLY A 126 8.59 2.44 10.61
C GLY A 126 8.67 1.02 10.06
N ALA A 127 9.86 0.56 9.70
CA ALA A 127 10.06 -0.81 9.21
C ALA A 127 9.73 -1.86 10.29
N LEU A 128 10.17 -1.64 11.54
CA LEU A 128 9.82 -2.51 12.66
C LEU A 128 8.31 -2.51 12.94
N PHE A 129 7.65 -1.36 12.82
CA PHE A 129 6.21 -1.24 13.00
C PHE A 129 5.45 -2.07 11.96
N VAL A 130 5.82 -1.95 10.68
CA VAL A 130 5.23 -2.75 9.60
C VAL A 130 5.54 -4.24 9.78
N LEU A 131 6.78 -4.61 10.08
CA LEU A 131 7.16 -6.02 10.31
C LEU A 131 6.38 -6.64 11.47
N ARG A 132 6.23 -5.91 12.57
CA ARG A 132 5.41 -6.36 13.71
C ARG A 132 3.96 -6.61 13.27
N ASN A 133 3.39 -5.72 12.46
CA ASN A 133 2.05 -5.91 11.93
C ASN A 133 1.96 -7.16 11.04
N LEU A 134 2.86 -7.29 10.06
CA LEU A 134 2.90 -8.43 9.13
C LEU A 134 3.04 -9.77 9.85
N ILE A 135 3.88 -9.81 10.90
CA ILE A 135 4.01 -11.01 11.73
C ILE A 135 2.66 -11.26 12.38
N ASN A 136 2.10 -10.30 13.12
CA ASN A 136 0.84 -10.47 13.85
C ASN A 136 -0.36 -10.83 12.95
N SER A 137 -0.44 -10.30 11.73
CA SER A 137 -1.50 -10.58 10.77
C SER A 137 -1.36 -11.96 10.13
N SER A 138 -0.13 -12.48 9.98
CA SER A 138 0.13 -13.82 9.44
C SER A 138 -0.25 -14.98 10.38
N TRP A 139 -0.48 -14.70 11.67
CA TRP A 139 -0.90 -15.69 12.68
C TRP A 139 -2.42 -15.74 12.89
N GLN A 140 -3.23 -15.02 12.10
CA GLN A 140 -4.70 -15.02 12.16
C GLN A 140 -5.29 -15.78 10.98
#